data_AF-A0A918IGA8-F1
#
_entry.id   AF-A0A918IGA8-F1
#
_cell.length_a   1.000
_cell.length_b   1.000
_cell.length_c   1.000
_cell.angle_alpha   90.00
_cell.angle_beta   90.00
_cell.angle_gamma   90.00
#
_symmetry.space_group_name_H-M   'P 1'
#
loop_
_entity.id
_entity.type
_entity.pdbx_description
1 polymer ?
#
loop_
_entity_poly.entity_id
_entity_poly.type
_entity_poly.pdbx_seq_one_letter_code
_entity_poly.pdbx_strand_id
1 'polypeptide(L)'
;MTPLDVAPAIHLAYQRVTDSDPGSLPRESDMRALGLNSVQLLEMIVIIENELGLRIPDSALGSLDTIGDLCDVLEQLQPAHSQAG
;
A
#
# COMPACT_ATOMS: atom_id res chain seq x y z
N MET A 1 0.58 19.48 7.41
CA MET A 1 0.21 18.13 6.95
C MET A 1 1.31 17.68 6.02
N THR A 2 1.99 16.60 6.37
CA THR A 2 2.99 15.98 5.49
C THR A 2 2.25 15.46 4.25
N PRO A 3 2.80 15.58 3.04
CA PRO A 3 2.25 14.89 1.87
C PRO A 3 1.98 13.43 2.23
N LEU A 4 0.90 12.90 1.67
CA LEU A 4 0.45 11.55 1.91
C LEU A 4 1.46 10.60 1.23
N ASP A 5 2.50 10.20 1.94
CA ASP A 5 3.60 9.43 1.37
C ASP A 5 3.24 7.94 1.34
N VAL A 6 3.00 7.42 0.14
CA VAL A 6 2.55 6.03 -0.10
C VAL A 6 3.62 5.00 0.30
N ALA A 7 4.88 5.22 -0.09
CA ALA A 7 5.98 4.30 0.20
C ALA A 7 6.20 4.03 1.71
N PRO A 8 6.32 5.05 2.60
CA PRO A 8 6.47 4.80 4.02
C PRO A 8 5.23 4.14 4.66
N ALA A 9 4.02 4.41 4.17
CA ALA A 9 2.83 3.71 4.64
C ALA A 9 2.86 2.21 4.30
N ILE A 10 3.29 1.86 3.08
CA ILE A 10 3.48 0.46 2.66
C ILE A 10 4.54 -0.22 3.51
N HIS A 11 5.69 0.42 3.73
CA HIS A 11 6.77 -0.10 4.58
C HIS A 11 6.29 -0.36 6.01
N LEU A 12 5.60 0.62 6.62
CA LEU A 12 5.05 0.50 7.96
C LEU A 12 4.05 -0.65 8.06
N ALA A 13 3.15 -0.77 7.09
CA ALA A 13 2.13 -1.81 7.08
C ALA A 13 2.76 -3.19 6.92
N TYR A 14 3.75 -3.34 6.04
CA TYR A 14 4.50 -4.59 5.89
C TYR A 14 5.18 -4.98 7.21
N GLN A 15 5.88 -4.06 7.85
CA GLN A 15 6.56 -4.31 9.13
C GLN A 15 5.57 -4.76 10.21
N ARG A 16 4.37 -4.17 10.24
CA ARG A 16 3.34 -4.53 11.22
C ARG A 16 2.78 -5.94 11.02
N VAL A 17 2.60 -6.39 9.78
CA VAL A 17 2.01 -7.72 9.51
C VAL A 17 3.05 -8.85 9.50
N THR A 18 4.32 -8.53 9.25
CA THR A 18 5.41 -9.52 9.18
C THR A 18 6.35 -9.52 10.39
N ASP A 19 6.23 -8.53 11.28
CA ASP A 19 7.18 -8.27 12.37
C ASP A 19 8.64 -8.15 11.87
N SER A 20 8.82 -7.78 10.60
CA SER A 20 10.11 -7.80 9.91
C SER A 20 10.31 -6.54 9.07
N ASP A 21 11.54 -6.01 9.06
CA ASP A 21 11.91 -4.91 8.17
C ASP A 21 12.31 -5.46 6.79
N PRO A 22 11.59 -5.11 5.71
CA PRO A 22 11.95 -5.54 4.37
C PRO A 22 13.16 -4.76 3.84
N GLY A 23 13.58 -3.69 4.51
CA GLY A 23 14.65 -2.80 4.06
C GLY A 23 14.20 -2.00 2.85
N SER A 24 14.27 -2.58 1.65
CA SER A 24 13.80 -1.97 0.39
C SER A 24 12.65 -2.77 -0.19
N LEU A 25 11.55 -2.09 -0.53
CA LEU A 25 10.39 -2.64 -1.23
C LEU A 25 10.33 -2.03 -2.64
N PRO A 26 11.09 -2.56 -3.62
CA PRO A 26 11.01 -2.08 -4.99
C PRO A 26 9.62 -2.36 -5.58
N ARG A 27 9.15 -1.50 -6.48
CA ARG A 27 7.81 -1.61 -7.10
C ARG A 27 7.60 -2.96 -7.83
N GLU A 28 8.66 -3.56 -8.34
CA GLU A 28 8.63 -4.87 -9.00
C GLU A 28 8.53 -6.08 -8.05
N SER A 29 8.57 -5.85 -6.73
CA SER A 29 8.42 -6.92 -5.75
C SER A 29 7.01 -7.52 -5.82
N ASP A 30 6.96 -8.82 -6.10
CA ASP A 30 5.76 -9.63 -6.02
C ASP A 30 5.36 -9.81 -4.53
N MET A 31 4.09 -9.55 -4.23
CA MET A 31 3.60 -9.58 -2.85
C MET A 31 3.66 -10.98 -2.23
N ARG A 32 3.50 -12.04 -3.02
CA ARG A 32 3.60 -13.43 -2.56
C ARG A 32 5.07 -13.82 -2.36
N ALA A 33 5.97 -13.33 -3.20
CA ALA A 33 7.41 -13.54 -3.05
C ALA A 33 7.98 -12.86 -1.80
N LEU A 34 7.34 -11.79 -1.31
CA LEU A 34 7.65 -11.17 -0.02
C LEU A 34 7.23 -12.03 1.19
N GLY A 35 6.58 -13.18 0.97
CA GLY A 35 6.16 -14.08 2.04
C GLY A 35 4.87 -13.67 2.74
N LEU A 36 4.10 -12.74 2.18
CA LEU A 36 2.80 -12.35 2.69
C LEU A 36 1.77 -13.45 2.40
N ASN A 37 1.07 -13.89 3.44
CA ASN A 37 -0.11 -14.72 3.26
C ASN A 37 -1.36 -13.86 2.93
N SER A 38 -2.45 -14.50 2.50
CA SER A 38 -3.68 -13.79 2.10
C SER A 38 -4.29 -12.93 3.22
N VAL A 39 -4.14 -13.33 4.49
CA VAL A 39 -4.67 -12.57 5.63
C VAL A 39 -3.78 -11.36 5.91
N GLN A 40 -2.46 -11.55 5.95
CA GLN A 40 -1.48 -10.48 6.14
C GLN A 40 -1.57 -9.44 5.02
N LEU A 41 -1.83 -9.86 3.78
CA LEU A 41 -2.05 -8.94 2.67
C LEU A 41 -3.26 -8.05 2.94
N LEU A 42 -4.39 -8.63 3.34
CA LEU A 42 -5.60 -7.88 3.68
C LEU A 42 -5.38 -6.95 4.90
N GLU A 43 -4.69 -7.42 5.94
CA GLU A 43 -4.33 -6.60 7.11
C GLU A 43 -3.42 -5.44 6.71
N MET A 44 -2.44 -5.68 5.85
CA MET A 44 -1.53 -4.66 5.33
C MET A 44 -2.32 -3.58 4.58
N ILE A 45 -3.24 -3.97 3.71
CA ILE A 45 -4.14 -3.04 3.01
C ILE A 45 -4.94 -2.20 4.02
N VAL A 46 -5.57 -2.81 5.02
CA VAL A 46 -6.36 -2.10 6.03
C VAL A 46 -5.50 -1.09 6.82
N ILE A 47 -4.26 -1.44 7.15
CA ILE A 47 -3.34 -0.51 7.81
C ILE A 47 -3.02 0.67 6.90
N ILE A 48 -2.70 0.42 5.62
CA ILE A 48 -2.38 1.47 4.65
C ILE A 48 -3.58 2.42 4.46
N GLU A 49 -4.78 1.87 4.28
CA GLU A 49 -6.02 2.65 4.20
C GLU A 49 -6.20 3.57 5.40
N ASN A 50 -5.94 3.06 6.61
CA ASN A 50 -6.06 3.84 7.84
C ASN A 50 -4.97 4.91 7.98
N GLU A 51 -3.73 4.60 7.63
CA GLU A 51 -2.61 5.55 7.68
C GLU A 51 -2.78 6.69 6.65
N LEU A 52 -3.30 6.36 5.46
CA LEU A 52 -3.51 7.32 4.37
C LEU A 52 -4.90 7.98 4.39
N GLY A 53 -5.84 7.48 5.21
CA GLY A 53 -7.22 7.94 5.20
C GLY A 53 -7.94 7.68 3.87
N LEU A 54 -7.55 6.62 3.16
CA LEU A 54 -8.09 6.22 1.85
C LEU A 54 -8.88 4.91 1.96
N ARG A 55 -9.59 4.55 0.88
CA ARG A 55 -10.22 3.23 0.74
C ARG A 55 -9.94 2.65 -0.63
N ILE A 56 -9.36 1.46 -0.65
CA ILE A 56 -9.10 0.67 -1.85
C ILE A 56 -10.38 -0.11 -2.17
N PRO A 57 -10.92 -0.02 -3.40
CA PRO A 57 -12.09 -0.79 -3.78
C PRO A 57 -11.75 -2.28 -3.87
N ASP A 58 -12.66 -3.15 -3.44
CA ASP A 58 -12.47 -4.61 -3.48
C ASP A 58 -12.12 -5.13 -4.88
N SER A 59 -12.64 -4.48 -5.93
CA SER A 59 -12.34 -4.83 -7.32
C SER A 59 -10.87 -4.64 -7.69
N ALA A 60 -10.15 -3.71 -7.03
CA ALA A 60 -8.72 -3.51 -7.23
C ALA A 60 -7.88 -4.53 -6.46
N LEU A 61 -8.37 -5.09 -5.36
CA LEU A 61 -7.64 -6.07 -4.55
C LEU A 61 -7.32 -7.34 -5.32
N GLY A 62 -8.23 -7.76 -6.22
CA GLY A 62 -8.02 -8.92 -7.08
C GLY A 62 -6.95 -8.73 -8.16
N SER A 63 -6.50 -7.50 -8.41
CA SER A 63 -5.46 -7.16 -9.40
C SER A 63 -4.13 -6.72 -8.77
N LEU A 64 -3.98 -6.82 -7.44
CA LEU A 64 -2.72 -6.50 -6.77
C LEU A 64 -1.78 -7.70 -6.81
N ASP A 65 -0.81 -7.68 -7.72
CA ASP A 65 0.24 -8.71 -7.81
C ASP A 65 1.58 -8.19 -7.23
N THR A 66 1.89 -6.91 -7.41
CA THR A 66 3.16 -6.28 -7.02
C THR A 66 3.00 -5.06 -6.12
N ILE A 67 4.08 -4.68 -5.43
CA ILE A 67 4.14 -3.41 -4.68
C ILE A 67 3.85 -2.21 -5.58
N GLY A 68 4.25 -2.26 -6.86
CA GLY A 68 3.98 -1.24 -7.85
C GLY A 68 2.48 -1.06 -8.08
N ASP A 69 1.74 -2.16 -8.26
CA ASP A 69 0.29 -2.12 -8.46
C ASP A 69 -0.41 -1.45 -7.26
N LEU A 70 0.03 -1.76 -6.05
CA LEU A 70 -0.48 -1.14 -4.84
C LEU A 70 -0.15 0.35 -4.77
N CYS A 71 1.09 0.74 -5.05
CA CYS A 71 1.47 2.14 -5.13
C CYS A 71 0.59 2.90 -6.12
N ASP A 72 0.40 2.36 -7.31
CA ASP A 72 -0.33 3.01 -8.40
C ASP A 72 -1.83 3.13 -8.05
N VAL A 73 -2.42 2.12 -7.40
CA VAL A 73 -3.79 2.20 -6.88
C VAL A 73 -3.92 3.28 -5.82
N LEU A 74 -2.98 3.33 -4.86
CA LEU A 74 -3.01 4.31 -3.79
C LEU A 74 -2.81 5.73 -4.31
N GLU A 75 -1.86 5.95 -5.22
CA GLU A 75 -1.60 7.22 -5.89
C GLU A 75 -2.84 7.72 -6.67
N GLN A 76 -3.59 6.82 -7.32
CA GLN A 76 -4.85 7.16 -8.01
C GLN A 76 -5.99 7.52 -7.05
N LEU A 77 -5.99 6.96 -5.84
CA LEU A 77 -7.00 7.21 -4.81
C LEU A 77 -6.71 8.46 -4.00
N GLN A 78 -5.48 8.97 -4.04
CA GLN A 78 -5.17 10.23 -3.40
C GLN A 78 -6.12 11.28 -3.96
N PRO A 79 -6.80 12.07 -3.10
CA PRO A 79 -7.54 13.21 -3.59
C PRO A 79 -6.53 14.05 -4.36
N ALA A 80 -6.72 14.16 -5.68
CA ALA A 80 -6.02 15.15 -6.46
C ALA A 80 -6.15 16.43 -5.64
N HIS A 81 -5.03 16.99 -5.16
CA HIS A 81 -5.07 18.36 -4.70
C HIS A 81 -5.69 19.10 -5.87
N SER A 82 -6.97 19.46 -5.75
CA SER A 82 -7.59 20.42 -6.62
C SER A 82 -6.62 21.58 -6.57
N GLN A 83 -5.82 21.73 -7.63
CA GLN A 83 -5.14 22.98 -7.90
C GLN A 83 -6.25 24.00 -7.92
N ALA A 84 -6.41 24.72 -6.82
CA ALA A 84 -7.04 26.01 -6.81
C ALA A 84 -6.14 26.90 -7.66
N GLY A 85 -6.46 26.98 -8.95
CA GLY A 85 -6.07 28.07 -9.83
C GLY A 85 -7.27 28.98 -10.00
#